data_AF-A0A8J2RSR1-F1
#
_entry.id   AF-A0A8J2RSR1-F1
#
_cell.length_a   1.000
_cell.length_b   1.000
_cell.length_c   1.000
_cell.angle_alpha   90.00
_cell.angle_beta   90.00
_cell.angle_gamma   90.00
#
_symmetry.space_group_name_H-M   'P 1'
#
loop_
_entity.id
_entity.type
_entity.pdbx_description
1 polymer ?
#
loop_
_entity_poly.entity_id
_entity_poly.type
_entity_poly.pdbx_seq_one_letter_code
_entity_poly.pdbx_strand_id
1 'polypeptide(L)'
;MASAECSHETKECTRRVFEAVNQNSVSLLQSARKTYSEIQLLISLAECNEEGETPLAIAIKSNYVSVVDEIMRFMELDCNIVENEFKLTFVINQLLLQQIPIKELIDVLIVADTDIFLKSTEWLMFIAKIFLKSNSLTRQDTIILLELIGSVIITQLCDENFEEETVLYGNCGLECWRKAMTLRYFPTDGGDLLLKLPNVLVPSELTSVIFGSAVEVATIEELDLLQKDFERNYFPDADRRLPCVKRMLIQAFLVIRRITTQEHLGHPHWFYLESLATFADVFMDSDDNIGIKPCLFILEELNGFDPNLLPLKSFDLFTDLLDMLSLKFVDHLSEPPNSPRGRELNYANLLMVTKWITSMQSSDFQFENVISFHPLLVVYRLVFVMKSISSRITSEEQQKLEKFYGDFFRDFPERTTTVLHVAVVDNICDSTNYERLQTIQRLLQFGADPNAIDEKGQNPLHLLAAATQFTDENESVPLFQALLEAETHLDAAGDDGKTVLCILKEKLRGNVHHYFESLIKTVFSLSCCCARVIRRHGIPLEDWLPPHLKKLISSHNAKALASIDLHQPPPGGC
;
A
#
# COMPACT_ATOMS: atom_id res chain seq x y z
N MET A 1 3.38 46.66 18.14
CA MET A 1 3.30 47.81 17.21
C MET A 1 4.24 47.55 16.04
N ALA A 2 3.71 47.19 14.88
CA ALA A 2 4.39 47.22 13.59
C ALA A 2 3.33 47.01 12.49
N SER A 3 2.52 48.04 12.22
CA SER A 3 1.64 48.03 11.04
C SER A 3 2.49 48.30 9.80
N ALA A 4 3.16 47.26 9.30
CA ALA A 4 3.84 47.33 8.03
C ALA A 4 2.79 47.43 6.91
N GLU A 5 2.98 48.35 5.97
CA GLU A 5 2.12 48.48 4.80
C GLU A 5 2.27 47.21 3.95
N CYS A 6 1.27 46.32 4.03
CA CYS A 6 1.21 45.10 3.24
C CYS A 6 1.23 45.47 1.74
N SER A 7 2.35 45.14 1.07
CA SER A 7 2.59 45.53 -0.32
C SER A 7 1.52 44.95 -1.25
N HIS A 8 1.29 45.60 -2.39
CA HIS A 8 0.31 45.14 -3.38
C HIS A 8 0.53 43.66 -3.78
N GLU A 9 1.79 43.25 -3.89
CA GLU A 9 2.19 41.87 -4.17
C GLU A 9 1.82 40.90 -3.04
N THR A 10 1.95 41.32 -1.78
CA THR A 10 1.59 40.48 -0.63
C THR A 10 0.07 40.26 -0.57
N LYS A 11 -0.75 41.28 -0.86
CA LYS A 11 -2.21 41.14 -0.94
C LYS A 11 -2.66 40.21 -2.07
N GLU A 12 -2.00 40.28 -3.23
CA GLU A 12 -2.26 39.37 -4.35
C GLU A 12 -1.76 37.94 -4.05
N CYS A 13 -0.67 37.78 -3.29
CA CYS A 13 -0.24 36.49 -2.73
C CYS A 13 -1.34 35.89 -1.83
N THR A 14 -1.84 36.67 -0.87
CA THR A 14 -2.92 36.24 0.04
C THR A 14 -4.17 35.83 -0.73
N ARG A 15 -4.58 36.64 -1.72
CA ARG A 15 -5.72 36.32 -2.60
C ARG A 15 -5.54 34.96 -3.29
N ARG A 16 -4.35 34.67 -3.82
CA ARG A 16 -4.05 33.40 -4.51
C ARG A 16 -3.93 32.20 -3.57
N VAL A 17 -3.43 32.38 -2.35
CA VAL A 17 -3.37 31.31 -1.34
C VAL A 17 -4.79 30.90 -0.94
N PHE A 18 -5.68 31.85 -0.62
CA PHE A 18 -7.09 31.54 -0.35
C PHE A 18 -7.81 30.98 -1.58
N GLU A 19 -7.53 31.46 -2.79
CA GLU A 19 -8.08 30.90 -4.04
C GLU A 19 -7.67 29.43 -4.23
N ALA A 20 -6.41 29.09 -3.97
CA ALA A 20 -5.89 27.73 -4.08
C ALA A 20 -6.54 26.76 -3.07
N VAL A 21 -6.69 27.19 -1.81
CA VAL A 21 -7.35 26.40 -0.76
C VAL A 21 -8.83 26.21 -1.07
N ASN A 22 -9.56 27.28 -1.43
CA ASN A 22 -10.99 27.21 -1.75
C ASN A 22 -11.30 26.35 -2.99
N GLN A 23 -10.31 26.12 -3.85
CA GLN A 23 -10.41 25.22 -5.02
C GLN A 23 -9.83 23.81 -4.77
N ASN A 24 -9.39 23.49 -3.55
CA ASN A 24 -8.67 22.26 -3.21
C ASN A 24 -7.50 21.96 -4.18
N SER A 25 -6.69 22.98 -4.48
CA SER A 25 -5.73 22.94 -5.59
C SER A 25 -4.28 23.09 -5.12
N VAL A 26 -3.61 21.94 -4.96
CA VAL A 26 -2.16 21.85 -4.70
C VAL A 26 -1.35 22.55 -5.81
N SER A 27 -1.77 22.43 -7.07
CA SER A 27 -1.06 23.05 -8.20
C SER A 27 -1.08 24.59 -8.15
N LEU A 28 -2.15 25.20 -7.65
CA LEU A 28 -2.22 26.65 -7.43
C LEU A 28 -1.35 27.08 -6.24
N LEU A 29 -1.30 26.30 -5.15
CA LEU A 29 -0.37 26.55 -4.04
C LEU A 29 1.10 26.47 -4.49
N GLN A 30 1.48 25.41 -5.22
CA GLN A 30 2.81 25.27 -5.79
C GLN A 30 3.14 26.38 -6.80
N SER A 31 2.15 26.88 -7.55
CA SER A 31 2.31 28.06 -8.40
C SER A 31 2.56 29.33 -7.58
N ALA A 32 1.85 29.54 -6.47
CA ALA A 32 2.09 30.65 -5.56
C ALA A 32 3.50 30.56 -4.96
N ARG A 33 3.93 29.38 -4.50
CA ARG A 33 5.28 29.11 -3.97
C ARG A 33 6.40 29.50 -4.95
N LYS A 34 6.19 29.29 -6.25
CA LYS A 34 7.15 29.66 -7.32
C LYS A 34 7.10 31.15 -7.71
N THR A 35 6.05 31.88 -7.31
CA THR A 35 5.77 33.25 -7.75
C THR A 35 6.15 34.30 -6.70
N TYR A 36 5.92 34.02 -5.41
CA TYR A 36 6.10 34.96 -4.32
C TYR A 36 7.28 34.59 -3.44
N SER A 37 7.79 35.56 -2.67
CA SER A 37 8.78 35.26 -1.64
C SER A 37 8.14 34.48 -0.48
N GLU A 38 8.95 33.61 0.13
CA GLU A 38 8.69 32.87 1.36
C GLU A 38 8.03 33.74 2.45
N ILE A 39 8.58 34.94 2.67
CA ILE A 39 8.06 35.94 3.61
C ILE A 39 6.60 36.32 3.30
N GLN A 40 6.23 36.49 2.03
CA GLN A 40 4.87 36.85 1.60
C GLN A 40 3.90 35.67 1.72
N LEU A 41 4.38 34.44 1.51
CA LEU A 41 3.61 33.21 1.67
C LEU A 41 3.30 32.95 3.15
N LEU A 42 4.30 33.04 4.03
CA LEU A 42 4.11 32.91 5.49
C LEU A 42 3.18 33.99 6.06
N ILE A 43 3.24 35.23 5.55
CA ILE A 43 2.24 36.26 5.90
C ILE A 43 0.85 35.85 5.40
N SER A 44 0.74 35.39 4.15
CA SER A 44 -0.54 34.98 3.55
C SER A 44 -1.20 33.77 4.22
N LEU A 45 -0.40 32.84 4.78
CA LEU A 45 -0.87 31.71 5.58
C LEU A 45 -1.29 32.12 7.01
N ALA A 46 -0.82 33.29 7.48
CA ALA A 46 -1.15 33.87 8.78
C ALA A 46 -2.38 34.81 8.75
N GLU A 47 -2.72 35.36 7.58
CA GLU A 47 -3.91 36.19 7.38
C GLU A 47 -5.20 35.37 7.52
N CYS A 48 -6.28 36.03 7.94
CA CYS A 48 -7.60 35.43 8.07
C CYS A 48 -8.56 35.93 6.97
N ASN A 49 -9.51 35.10 6.56
CA ASN A 49 -10.64 35.51 5.73
C ASN A 49 -11.65 36.38 6.53
N GLU A 50 -12.74 36.80 5.90
CA GLU A 50 -13.81 37.59 6.55
C GLU A 50 -14.51 36.85 7.71
N GLU A 51 -14.40 35.52 7.75
CA GLU A 51 -14.96 34.64 8.80
C GLU A 51 -13.96 34.37 9.95
N GLY A 52 -12.74 34.89 9.86
CA GLY A 52 -11.69 34.72 10.87
C GLY A 52 -10.84 33.45 10.72
N GLU A 53 -10.93 32.76 9.58
CA GLU A 53 -10.25 31.49 9.30
C GLU A 53 -8.96 31.69 8.49
N THR A 54 -7.91 30.95 8.83
CA THR A 54 -6.66 30.91 8.06
C THR A 54 -6.78 29.91 6.89
N PRO A 55 -5.92 29.99 5.85
CA PRO A 55 -5.93 29.02 4.76
C PRO A 55 -5.76 27.56 5.23
N LEU A 56 -4.94 27.33 6.26
CA LEU A 56 -4.78 26.00 6.84
C LEU A 56 -6.05 25.54 7.58
N ALA A 57 -6.73 26.41 8.33
CA ALA A 57 -7.97 26.07 9.01
C ALA A 57 -9.10 25.67 8.04
N ILE A 58 -9.23 26.38 6.92
CA ILE A 58 -10.18 26.04 5.85
C ILE A 58 -9.86 24.66 5.26
N ALA A 59 -8.58 24.39 4.97
CA ALA A 59 -8.15 23.11 4.44
C ALA A 59 -8.43 21.94 5.41
N ILE A 60 -8.19 22.13 6.71
CA ILE A 60 -8.49 21.16 7.77
C ILE A 60 -10.00 20.88 7.85
N LYS A 61 -10.82 21.92 8.05
CA LYS A 61 -12.28 21.79 8.20
C LYS A 61 -12.95 21.19 6.96
N SER A 62 -12.36 21.40 5.79
CA SER A 62 -12.84 20.85 4.51
C SER A 62 -12.27 19.47 4.17
N ASN A 63 -11.42 18.90 5.04
CA ASN A 63 -10.70 17.64 4.83
C ASN A 63 -9.87 17.59 3.53
N TYR A 64 -9.24 18.71 3.17
CA TYR A 64 -8.41 18.85 1.97
C TYR A 64 -6.97 18.36 2.25
N VAL A 65 -6.82 17.05 2.50
CA VAL A 65 -5.56 16.40 2.90
C VAL A 65 -4.34 16.87 2.09
N SER A 66 -4.38 16.77 0.77
CA SER A 66 -3.22 17.15 -0.07
C SER A 66 -2.86 18.64 0.00
N VAL A 67 -3.83 19.51 0.31
CA VAL A 67 -3.62 20.95 0.53
C VAL A 67 -3.05 21.21 1.93
N VAL A 68 -3.49 20.47 2.95
CA VAL A 68 -2.87 20.47 4.29
C VAL A 68 -1.41 20.03 4.19
N ASP A 69 -1.13 18.92 3.50
CA ASP A 69 0.24 18.40 3.28
C ASP A 69 1.15 19.46 2.65
N GLU A 70 0.74 20.09 1.54
CA GLU A 70 1.54 21.10 0.84
C GLU A 70 1.75 22.36 1.70
N ILE A 71 0.72 22.81 2.46
CA ILE A 71 0.86 23.93 3.41
C ILE A 71 1.82 23.59 4.56
N MET A 72 1.77 22.37 5.10
CA MET A 72 2.68 21.92 6.14
C MET A 72 4.12 21.83 5.65
N ARG A 73 4.35 21.33 4.42
CA ARG A 73 5.68 21.35 3.77
C ARG A 73 6.25 22.75 3.63
N PHE A 74 5.43 23.76 3.28
CA PHE A 74 5.89 25.15 3.27
C PHE A 74 6.34 25.62 4.64
N MET A 75 5.63 25.23 5.70
CA MET A 75 5.98 25.66 7.06
C MET A 75 7.23 24.96 7.62
N GLU A 76 7.46 23.68 7.32
CA GLU A 76 8.62 22.95 7.84
C GLU A 76 9.95 23.41 7.23
N LEU A 77 10.02 23.54 5.89
CA LEU A 77 11.24 23.86 5.14
C LEU A 77 11.98 25.11 5.65
N ASP A 78 11.23 26.04 6.25
CA ASP A 78 11.68 27.36 6.65
C ASP A 78 11.96 27.48 8.16
N CYS A 79 11.77 26.40 8.93
CA CYS A 79 12.03 26.33 10.38
C CYS A 79 13.50 26.49 10.77
N ASN A 80 14.41 26.19 9.84
CA ASN A 80 15.86 26.29 10.03
C ASN A 80 16.38 27.75 10.12
N ILE A 81 15.51 28.75 10.03
CA ILE A 81 15.85 30.17 10.05
C ILE A 81 15.13 30.86 11.23
N VAL A 82 15.92 31.39 12.17
CA VAL A 82 15.45 32.00 13.43
C VAL A 82 14.42 33.13 13.24
N GLU A 83 14.45 33.84 12.10
CA GLU A 83 13.46 34.89 11.79
C GLU A 83 12.05 34.35 11.49
N ASN A 84 11.92 33.07 11.09
CA ASN A 84 10.65 32.45 10.75
C ASN A 84 9.93 31.81 11.95
N GLU A 85 10.65 31.43 13.03
CA GLU A 85 10.05 30.90 14.28
C GLU A 85 8.85 31.75 14.75
N PHE A 86 8.97 33.09 14.67
CA PHE A 86 7.93 34.00 15.15
C PHE A 86 6.64 33.94 14.31
N LYS A 87 6.76 33.81 12.98
CA LYS A 87 5.59 33.73 12.08
C LYS A 87 4.90 32.39 12.18
N LEU A 88 5.67 31.30 12.23
CA LEU A 88 5.17 29.94 12.45
C LEU A 88 4.45 29.83 13.80
N THR A 89 5.05 30.40 14.86
CA THR A 89 4.41 30.54 16.17
C THR A 89 3.09 31.33 16.07
N PHE A 90 3.03 32.40 15.26
CA PHE A 90 1.79 33.15 15.08
C PHE A 90 0.71 32.34 14.33
N VAL A 91 1.04 31.70 13.19
CA VAL A 91 0.10 30.85 12.43
C VAL A 91 -0.48 29.76 13.32
N ILE A 92 0.38 29.01 14.03
CA ILE A 92 -0.06 27.92 14.91
C ILE A 92 -0.93 28.46 16.05
N ASN A 93 -0.60 29.60 16.65
CA ASN A 93 -1.46 30.20 17.67
C ASN A 93 -2.82 30.67 17.12
N GLN A 94 -2.92 31.12 15.86
CA GLN A 94 -4.23 31.45 15.24
C GLN A 94 -5.09 30.19 15.06
N LEU A 95 -4.51 29.07 14.63
CA LEU A 95 -5.21 27.77 14.56
C LEU A 95 -5.76 27.34 15.92
N LEU A 96 -4.96 27.49 16.98
CA LEU A 96 -5.37 27.18 18.35
C LEU A 96 -6.46 28.14 18.88
N LEU A 97 -6.50 29.39 18.43
CA LEU A 97 -7.55 30.35 18.79
C LEU A 97 -8.90 30.06 18.11
N GLN A 98 -8.90 29.37 16.97
CA GLN A 98 -10.11 29.00 16.21
C GLN A 98 -10.87 27.78 16.78
N GLN A 99 -10.43 27.24 17.92
CA GLN A 99 -11.04 26.08 18.61
C GLN A 99 -11.16 24.84 17.71
N ILE A 100 -10.16 24.61 16.85
CA ILE A 100 -10.07 23.39 16.04
C ILE A 100 -10.03 22.17 16.99
N PRO A 101 -10.92 21.17 16.84
CA PRO A 101 -10.93 19.96 17.65
C PRO A 101 -9.56 19.27 17.68
N ILE A 102 -9.21 18.69 18.83
CA ILE A 102 -7.90 18.05 19.03
C ILE A 102 -7.66 16.95 17.98
N LYS A 103 -8.67 16.13 17.68
CA LYS A 103 -8.64 15.13 16.60
C LYS A 103 -8.16 15.69 15.24
N GLU A 104 -8.58 16.91 14.88
CA GLU A 104 -8.23 17.55 13.60
C GLU A 104 -6.80 18.12 13.65
N LEU A 105 -6.34 18.56 14.82
CA LEU A 105 -4.93 18.91 15.05
C LEU A 105 -4.03 17.66 15.07
N ILE A 106 -4.52 16.55 15.63
CA ILE A 106 -3.87 15.24 15.60
C ILE A 106 -3.68 14.81 14.14
N ASP A 107 -4.75 14.88 13.33
CA ASP A 107 -4.67 14.63 11.89
C ASP A 107 -3.61 15.52 11.24
N VAL A 108 -3.57 16.84 11.46
CA VAL A 108 -2.55 17.72 10.86
C VAL A 108 -1.11 17.36 11.24
N LEU A 109 -0.87 16.99 12.50
CA LEU A 109 0.47 16.60 13.00
C LEU A 109 0.90 15.22 12.48
N ILE A 110 -0.07 14.40 12.08
CA ILE A 110 0.13 13.01 11.68
C ILE A 110 0.12 12.83 10.15
N VAL A 111 -0.83 13.43 9.43
CA VAL A 111 -1.21 13.18 8.03
C VAL A 111 -0.26 13.76 6.99
N ALA A 112 0.52 14.79 7.35
CA ALA A 112 1.45 15.46 6.44
C ALA A 112 2.54 14.50 5.91
N ASP A 113 2.32 14.09 4.66
CA ASP A 113 3.03 13.20 3.72
C ASP A 113 4.25 12.35 4.15
N THR A 114 4.29 11.13 3.61
CA THR A 114 5.17 10.02 3.97
C THR A 114 6.48 9.98 3.18
N ASP A 115 6.86 11.08 2.53
CA ASP A 115 8.26 11.27 2.12
C ASP A 115 9.11 11.31 3.40
N ILE A 116 10.09 10.39 3.48
CA ILE A 116 10.86 9.95 4.67
C ILE A 116 11.63 11.08 5.41
N PHE A 117 11.47 12.34 4.99
CA PHE A 117 12.15 13.53 5.51
C PHE A 117 11.23 14.58 6.15
N LEU A 118 9.89 14.45 6.08
CA LEU A 118 8.93 15.55 6.36
C LEU A 118 8.50 15.74 7.83
N LYS A 119 9.24 15.18 8.78
CA LYS A 119 9.12 15.49 10.21
C LYS A 119 10.47 15.44 10.89
N SER A 120 11.31 16.44 10.63
CA SER A 120 12.48 16.67 11.47
C SER A 120 12.08 16.66 12.95
N THR A 121 12.85 15.95 13.80
CA THR A 121 12.59 15.95 15.26
C THR A 121 12.58 17.38 15.81
N GLU A 122 13.35 18.28 15.21
CA GLU A 122 13.37 19.72 15.50
C GLU A 122 12.00 20.40 15.30
N TRP A 123 11.31 20.15 14.18
CA TRP A 123 9.97 20.67 13.91
C TRP A 123 8.93 20.18 14.93
N LEU A 124 8.93 18.87 15.23
CA LEU A 124 8.03 18.29 16.21
C LEU A 124 8.28 18.85 17.63
N MET A 125 9.55 19.04 18.01
CA MET A 125 9.92 19.66 19.29
C MET A 125 9.59 21.17 19.34
N PHE A 126 9.66 21.87 18.20
CA PHE A 126 9.21 23.26 18.07
C PHE A 126 7.69 23.39 18.26
N ILE A 127 6.89 22.51 17.66
CA ILE A 127 5.44 22.45 17.87
C ILE A 127 5.12 22.17 19.35
N ALA A 128 5.77 21.18 19.96
CA ALA A 128 5.60 20.88 21.39
C ALA A 128 5.88 22.11 22.29
N LYS A 129 6.92 22.89 21.96
CA LYS A 129 7.29 24.16 22.61
C LYS A 129 6.25 25.27 22.43
N ILE A 130 5.48 25.27 21.33
CA ILE A 130 4.34 26.19 21.13
C ILE A 130 3.16 25.75 21.99
N PHE A 131 2.76 24.47 21.95
CA PHE A 131 1.61 23.97 22.72
C PHE A 131 1.77 24.18 24.22
N LEU A 132 2.97 23.94 24.76
CA LEU A 132 3.33 24.24 26.16
C LEU A 132 3.18 25.71 26.59
N LYS A 133 3.15 26.64 25.62
CA LYS A 133 3.01 28.09 25.86
C LYS A 133 1.64 28.64 25.47
N SER A 134 0.79 27.83 24.85
CA SER A 134 -0.53 28.26 24.42
C SER A 134 -1.48 28.40 25.60
N ASN A 135 -2.18 29.53 25.67
CA ASN A 135 -3.27 29.75 26.63
C ASN A 135 -4.63 29.27 26.07
N SER A 136 -4.68 28.79 24.82
CA SER A 136 -5.92 28.40 24.13
C SER A 136 -6.25 26.91 24.28
N LEU A 137 -5.24 26.07 24.53
CA LEU A 137 -5.40 24.63 24.78
C LEU A 137 -5.76 24.37 26.24
N THR A 138 -6.64 23.40 26.52
CA THR A 138 -6.81 22.93 27.90
C THR A 138 -5.59 22.13 28.35
N ARG A 139 -5.43 21.98 29.67
CA ARG A 139 -4.37 21.16 30.26
C ARG A 139 -4.40 19.71 29.74
N GLN A 140 -5.58 19.15 29.52
CA GLN A 140 -5.76 17.80 28.97
C GLN A 140 -5.31 17.72 27.50
N ASP A 141 -5.61 18.72 26.70
CA ASP A 141 -5.30 18.76 25.26
C ASP A 141 -3.79 18.85 25.05
N THR A 142 -3.13 19.75 25.81
CA THR A 142 -1.67 19.88 25.80
C THR A 142 -0.98 18.58 26.23
N ILE A 143 -1.54 17.85 27.20
CA ILE A 143 -1.05 16.53 27.61
C ILE A 143 -1.17 15.52 26.45
N ILE A 144 -2.33 15.43 25.80
CA ILE A 144 -2.57 14.51 24.67
C ILE A 144 -1.62 14.81 23.51
N LEU A 145 -1.48 16.07 23.14
CA LEU A 145 -0.61 16.49 22.03
C LEU A 145 0.88 16.21 22.32
N LEU A 146 1.34 16.40 23.56
CA LEU A 146 2.72 16.06 23.96
C LEU A 146 2.97 14.54 23.98
N GLU A 147 2.01 13.75 24.45
CA GLU A 147 2.09 12.29 24.44
C GLU A 147 2.12 11.75 23.00
N LEU A 148 1.31 12.33 22.12
CA LEU A 148 1.30 11.99 20.71
C LEU A 148 2.61 12.39 20.02
N ILE A 149 3.04 13.66 20.11
CA ILE A 149 4.30 14.14 19.51
C ILE A 149 5.46 13.27 19.98
N GLY A 150 5.54 12.98 21.28
CA GLY A 150 6.59 12.10 21.80
C GLY A 150 6.57 10.69 21.22
N SER A 151 5.37 10.17 20.92
CA SER A 151 5.21 8.87 20.27
C SER A 151 5.59 8.90 18.79
N VAL A 152 5.24 9.96 18.06
CA VAL A 152 5.60 10.17 16.64
C VAL A 152 7.12 10.25 16.47
N ILE A 153 7.81 10.97 17.36
CA ILE A 153 9.29 11.02 17.38
C ILE A 153 9.85 9.62 17.68
N ILE A 154 9.29 8.88 18.63
CA ILE A 154 9.76 7.53 18.97
C ILE A 154 9.54 6.52 17.84
N THR A 155 8.49 6.66 17.03
CA THR A 155 8.30 5.81 15.84
C THR A 155 9.36 6.02 14.76
N GLN A 156 10.10 7.14 14.76
CA GLN A 156 11.26 7.37 13.89
C GLN A 156 12.47 6.48 14.24
N LEU A 157 12.46 5.78 15.39
CA LEU A 157 13.46 4.75 15.71
C LEU A 157 13.38 3.51 14.79
N CYS A 158 12.43 3.46 13.85
CA CYS A 158 12.32 2.42 12.82
C CYS A 158 13.18 2.68 11.56
N ASP A 159 13.87 3.82 11.44
CA ASP A 159 14.76 4.06 10.30
C ASP A 159 15.94 3.07 10.31
N GLU A 160 16.25 2.47 9.16
CA GLU A 160 17.36 1.52 8.99
C GLU A 160 18.72 2.16 9.29
N ASN A 161 18.83 3.48 9.14
CA ASN A 161 20.04 4.26 9.38
C ASN A 161 20.19 4.58 10.88
N PHE A 162 20.54 3.56 11.66
CA PHE A 162 20.80 3.64 13.11
C PHE A 162 22.06 4.48 13.46
N GLU A 163 22.03 5.78 13.16
CA GLU A 163 23.11 6.75 13.42
C GLU A 163 23.10 7.27 14.87
N GLU A 164 24.08 8.12 15.24
CA GLU A 164 24.15 8.74 16.58
C GLU A 164 22.91 9.62 16.89
N GLU A 165 22.30 10.22 15.86
CA GLU A 165 21.09 11.06 15.98
C GLU A 165 19.86 10.27 16.45
N THR A 166 19.83 8.94 16.24
CA THR A 166 18.71 8.08 16.66
C THR A 166 18.46 8.11 18.17
N VAL A 167 19.51 8.29 18.99
CA VAL A 167 19.34 8.45 20.46
C VAL A 167 18.77 9.80 20.83
N LEU A 168 19.03 10.84 20.03
CA LEU A 168 18.38 12.14 20.18
C LEU A 168 16.86 11.99 19.99
N TYR A 169 16.42 11.27 18.96
CA TYR A 169 14.99 11.03 18.70
C TYR A 169 14.31 10.34 19.90
N GLY A 170 14.86 9.21 20.36
CA GLY A 170 14.32 8.51 21.53
C GLY A 170 14.22 9.40 22.77
N ASN A 171 15.27 10.19 23.05
CA ASN A 171 15.29 11.09 24.19
C ASN A 171 14.35 12.31 24.05
N CYS A 172 14.21 12.89 22.86
CA CYS A 172 13.25 13.98 22.57
C CYS A 172 11.80 13.52 22.77
N GLY A 173 11.47 12.30 22.33
CA GLY A 173 10.14 11.73 22.55
C GLY A 173 9.84 11.48 24.02
N LEU A 174 10.80 10.91 24.76
CA LEU A 174 10.72 10.72 26.21
C LEU A 174 10.65 12.07 26.97
N GLU A 175 11.27 13.14 26.47
CA GLU A 175 11.15 14.49 27.05
C GLU A 175 9.71 15.03 26.92
N CYS A 176 9.06 14.82 25.77
CA CYS A 176 7.65 15.18 25.58
C CYS A 176 6.74 14.42 26.55
N TRP A 177 6.96 13.11 26.71
CA TRP A 177 6.23 12.30 27.69
C TRP A 177 6.48 12.76 29.14
N ARG A 178 7.70 13.14 29.49
CA ARG A 178 8.05 13.69 30.82
C ARG A 178 7.31 14.99 31.11
N LYS A 179 7.20 15.89 30.13
CA LYS A 179 6.42 17.13 30.25
C LYS A 179 4.93 16.83 30.40
N ALA A 180 4.38 15.91 29.63
CA ALA A 180 3.00 15.46 29.78
C ALA A 180 2.71 14.85 31.17
N MET A 181 3.58 13.97 31.67
CA MET A 181 3.47 13.41 33.03
C MET A 181 3.57 14.49 34.12
N THR A 182 4.42 15.51 33.93
CA THR A 182 4.50 16.65 34.85
C THR A 182 3.16 17.38 34.93
N LEU A 183 2.52 17.64 33.77
CA LEU A 183 1.18 18.24 33.72
C LEU A 183 0.06 17.33 34.27
N ARG A 184 0.20 15.99 34.19
CA ARG A 184 -0.74 15.02 34.78
C ARG A 184 -0.67 14.93 36.30
N TYR A 185 0.55 14.93 36.87
CA TYR A 185 0.80 14.56 38.27
C TYR A 185 1.30 15.69 39.18
N PHE A 186 1.88 16.75 38.61
CA PHE A 186 2.40 17.90 39.34
C PHE A 186 1.78 19.22 38.82
N PRO A 187 0.44 19.35 38.86
CA PRO A 187 -0.27 20.50 38.32
C PRO A 187 0.09 21.79 39.07
N THR A 188 0.60 22.77 38.33
CA THR A 188 1.03 24.09 38.87
C THR A 188 -0.13 24.96 39.34
N ASP A 189 -1.36 24.67 38.87
CA ASP A 189 -2.61 25.31 39.24
C ASP A 189 -3.31 24.64 40.45
N GLY A 190 -2.80 23.50 40.92
CA GLY A 190 -3.41 22.73 42.02
C GLY A 190 -4.70 22.00 41.64
N GLY A 191 -5.02 21.86 40.34
CA GLY A 191 -6.18 21.09 39.88
C GLY A 191 -6.02 19.57 40.05
N ASP A 192 -7.09 18.81 39.81
CA ASP A 192 -7.13 17.35 40.00
C ASP A 192 -6.10 16.57 39.17
N LEU A 193 -5.74 15.36 39.61
CA LEU A 193 -4.82 14.47 38.89
C LEU A 193 -5.47 13.88 37.64
N LEU A 194 -4.79 13.99 36.49
CA LEU A 194 -5.26 13.45 35.20
C LEU A 194 -4.64 12.07 34.94
N LEU A 195 -5.14 11.06 35.66
CA LEU A 195 -4.65 9.68 35.56
C LEU A 195 -4.82 9.11 34.15
N LYS A 196 -3.86 8.27 33.74
CA LYS A 196 -3.98 7.45 32.53
C LYS A 196 -5.01 6.36 32.76
N LEU A 197 -6.13 6.39 32.03
CA LEU A 197 -7.07 5.28 31.97
C LEU A 197 -6.43 4.12 31.19
N PRO A 198 -6.35 2.90 31.74
CA PRO A 198 -5.78 1.76 31.03
C PRO A 198 -6.60 1.47 29.76
N ASN A 199 -5.97 1.48 28.59
CA ASN A 199 -6.58 0.93 27.39
C ASN A 199 -6.47 -0.59 27.45
N VAL A 200 -7.60 -1.28 27.63
CA VAL A 200 -7.62 -2.74 27.71
C VAL A 200 -7.63 -3.31 26.28
N LEU A 201 -6.44 -3.70 25.81
CA LEU A 201 -6.30 -4.50 24.61
C LEU A 201 -7.17 -5.77 24.72
N VAL A 202 -7.95 -6.06 23.68
CA VAL A 202 -8.67 -7.34 23.58
C VAL A 202 -7.62 -8.45 23.48
N PRO A 203 -7.55 -9.43 24.40
CA PRO A 203 -6.47 -10.41 24.38
C PRO A 203 -6.57 -11.34 23.16
N SER A 204 -5.68 -11.15 22.19
CA SER A 204 -5.42 -12.10 21.09
C SER A 204 -4.03 -12.73 21.22
N GLU A 205 -3.79 -13.82 20.47
CA GLU A 205 -2.46 -14.44 20.38
C GLU A 205 -1.44 -13.46 19.81
N LEU A 206 -1.82 -12.71 18.77
CA LEU A 206 -0.97 -11.71 18.11
C LEU A 206 -0.64 -10.55 19.05
N THR A 207 -1.64 -10.01 19.76
CA THR A 207 -1.44 -9.02 20.83
C THR A 207 -0.43 -9.51 21.87
N SER A 208 -0.57 -10.76 22.29
CA SER A 208 0.29 -11.37 23.32
C SER A 208 1.74 -11.55 22.85
N VAL A 209 1.99 -11.72 21.55
CA VAL A 209 3.36 -11.82 21.01
C VAL A 209 4.00 -10.45 20.76
N ILE A 210 3.23 -9.46 20.30
CA ILE A 210 3.74 -8.11 19.97
C ILE A 210 3.97 -7.29 21.24
N PHE A 211 2.95 -7.21 22.12
CA PHE A 211 3.00 -6.38 23.33
C PHE A 211 3.45 -7.16 24.57
N GLY A 212 3.31 -8.48 24.58
CA GLY A 212 3.67 -9.30 25.76
C GLY A 212 2.89 -8.89 27.00
N SER A 213 3.59 -8.68 28.11
CA SER A 213 3.04 -8.09 29.34
C SER A 213 3.32 -6.59 29.47
N ALA A 214 3.56 -5.88 28.37
CA ALA A 214 3.83 -4.44 28.41
C ALA A 214 2.57 -3.69 28.86
N VAL A 215 2.76 -2.82 29.86
CA VAL A 215 1.79 -1.81 30.27
C VAL A 215 2.38 -0.45 29.93
N GLU A 216 1.53 0.50 29.56
CA GLU A 216 1.95 1.85 29.22
C GLU A 216 2.61 2.52 30.43
N VAL A 217 3.78 3.17 30.24
CA VAL A 217 4.51 3.86 31.32
C VAL A 217 3.58 4.84 32.04
N ALA A 218 3.35 4.64 33.34
CA ALA A 218 2.38 5.40 34.11
C ALA A 218 3.03 6.49 34.97
N THR A 219 4.26 6.29 35.43
CA THR A 219 4.97 7.15 36.40
C THR A 219 6.27 7.76 35.84
N ILE A 220 6.78 8.82 36.47
CA ILE A 220 8.06 9.44 36.10
C ILE A 220 9.22 8.47 36.40
N GLU A 221 9.12 7.70 37.48
CA GLU A 221 10.10 6.70 37.88
C GLU A 221 10.24 5.59 36.84
N GLU A 222 9.12 5.08 36.29
CA GLU A 222 9.12 4.12 35.18
C GLU A 222 9.67 4.75 33.88
N LEU A 223 9.37 6.03 33.61
CA LEU A 223 9.88 6.74 32.44
C LEU A 223 11.40 6.93 32.51
N ASP A 224 11.92 7.29 33.69
CA ASP A 224 13.35 7.43 33.94
C ASP A 224 14.08 6.08 33.89
N LEU A 225 13.41 4.97 34.23
CA LEU A 225 13.93 3.62 34.04
C LEU A 225 13.98 3.24 32.55
N LEU A 226 12.94 3.56 31.78
CA LEU A 226 12.88 3.34 30.34
C LEU A 226 13.99 4.12 29.61
N GLN A 227 14.18 5.40 29.94
CA GLN A 227 15.26 6.21 29.36
C GLN A 227 16.64 5.63 29.65
N LYS A 228 16.92 5.28 30.92
CA LYS A 228 18.21 4.68 31.32
C LYS A 228 18.45 3.33 30.66
N ASP A 229 17.41 2.53 30.42
CA ASP A 229 17.53 1.27 29.69
C ASP A 229 17.81 1.49 28.20
N PHE A 230 17.18 2.47 27.56
CA PHE A 230 17.45 2.84 26.17
C PHE A 230 18.89 3.34 25.98
N GLU A 231 19.27 4.42 26.68
CA GLU A 231 20.60 5.05 26.58
C GLU A 231 21.74 4.05 26.85
N ARG A 232 21.53 3.12 27.80
CA ARG A 232 22.52 2.10 28.15
C ARG A 232 22.69 1.01 27.11
N ASN A 233 21.63 0.64 26.38
CA ASN A 233 21.63 -0.53 25.49
C ASN A 233 21.70 -0.20 24.00
N TYR A 234 21.52 1.06 23.59
CA TYR A 234 21.52 1.46 22.18
C TYR A 234 22.91 1.39 21.51
N PHE A 235 23.94 1.95 22.16
CA PHE A 235 25.30 2.06 21.61
C PHE A 235 26.27 0.88 21.80
N PRO A 236 26.22 0.04 22.86
CA PRO A 236 27.31 -0.89 23.14
C PRO A 236 27.32 -2.16 22.29
N ASP A 237 26.17 -2.56 21.71
CA ASP A 237 26.02 -3.88 21.09
C ASP A 237 24.78 -3.92 20.16
N ALA A 238 24.90 -4.55 18.98
CA ALA A 238 23.77 -4.71 18.05
C ALA A 238 22.68 -5.62 18.65
N ASP A 239 23.10 -6.69 19.35
CA ASP A 239 22.24 -7.65 20.03
C ASP A 239 21.36 -7.00 21.13
N ARG A 240 21.72 -5.80 21.59
CA ARG A 240 21.01 -5.08 22.66
C ARG A 240 20.21 -3.88 22.17
N ARG A 241 20.59 -3.32 21.01
CA ARG A 241 19.90 -2.20 20.38
C ARG A 241 18.48 -2.59 19.97
N LEU A 242 18.33 -3.66 19.20
CA LEU A 242 17.03 -4.07 18.65
C LEU A 242 15.98 -4.35 19.76
N PRO A 243 16.32 -5.05 20.87
CA PRO A 243 15.40 -5.19 22.00
C PRO A 243 15.05 -3.90 22.76
N CYS A 244 15.94 -2.90 22.85
CA CYS A 244 15.61 -1.64 23.54
C CYS A 244 14.77 -0.70 22.66
N VAL A 245 15.06 -0.63 21.35
CA VAL A 245 14.23 0.05 20.35
C VAL A 245 12.82 -0.55 20.35
N LYS A 246 12.69 -1.88 20.30
CA LYS A 246 11.40 -2.59 20.41
C LYS A 246 10.60 -2.17 21.64
N ARG A 247 11.24 -2.06 22.82
CA ARG A 247 10.56 -1.62 24.05
C ARG A 247 10.02 -0.20 23.94
N MET A 248 10.74 0.72 23.30
CA MET A 248 10.26 2.09 23.07
C MET A 248 9.10 2.14 22.08
N LEU A 249 9.20 1.42 20.96
CA LEU A 249 8.14 1.35 19.95
C LEU A 249 6.84 0.77 20.51
N ILE A 250 6.92 -0.32 21.29
CA ILE A 250 5.77 -0.89 22.02
C ILE A 250 5.10 0.17 22.92
N GLN A 251 5.87 1.00 23.62
CA GLN A 251 5.31 2.07 24.46
C GLN A 251 4.65 3.17 23.63
N ALA A 252 5.25 3.58 22.51
CA ALA A 252 4.64 4.53 21.58
C ALA A 252 3.32 4.00 21.01
N PHE A 253 3.26 2.73 20.62
CA PHE A 253 2.04 2.08 20.14
C PHE A 253 0.93 2.05 21.19
N LEU A 254 1.25 1.77 22.46
CA LEU A 254 0.27 1.83 23.55
C LEU A 254 -0.29 3.26 23.74
N VAL A 255 0.57 4.28 23.69
CA VAL A 255 0.18 5.70 23.81
C VAL A 255 -0.69 6.13 22.62
N ILE A 256 -0.24 5.91 21.38
CA ILE A 256 -0.97 6.26 20.15
C ILE A 256 -2.33 5.58 20.13
N ARG A 257 -2.38 4.26 20.41
CA ARG A 257 -3.63 3.52 20.44
C ARG A 257 -4.59 4.06 21.49
N ARG A 258 -4.12 4.35 22.71
CA ARG A 258 -4.98 4.94 23.76
C ARG A 258 -5.58 6.27 23.31
N ILE A 259 -4.77 7.19 22.79
CA ILE A 259 -5.23 8.51 22.35
C ILE A 259 -6.28 8.35 21.24
N THR A 260 -5.96 7.59 20.20
CA THR A 260 -6.84 7.41 19.03
C THR A 260 -8.12 6.62 19.34
N THR A 261 -8.08 5.67 20.28
CA THR A 261 -9.29 4.96 20.75
C THR A 261 -10.20 5.88 21.58
N GLN A 262 -9.62 6.76 22.41
CA GLN A 262 -10.39 7.66 23.28
C GLN A 262 -11.21 8.70 22.49
N GLU A 263 -10.72 9.14 21.33
CA GLU A 263 -11.43 10.07 20.43
C GLU A 263 -12.62 9.45 19.67
N HIS A 264 -13.04 8.23 20.02
CA HIS A 264 -14.26 7.58 19.48
C HIS A 264 -14.27 7.40 17.95
N LEU A 265 -13.08 7.31 17.34
CA LEU A 265 -12.92 7.01 15.91
C LEU A 265 -13.49 5.64 15.52
N GLY A 266 -13.74 4.75 16.49
CA GLY A 266 -14.36 3.43 16.29
C GLY A 266 -13.47 2.41 15.59
N HIS A 267 -12.27 2.81 15.17
CA HIS A 267 -11.32 2.06 14.34
C HIS A 267 -9.90 2.44 14.76
N PRO A 268 -8.87 1.63 14.42
CA PRO A 268 -7.49 2.06 14.57
C PRO A 268 -7.18 3.23 13.62
N HIS A 269 -6.47 4.24 14.10
CA HIS A 269 -6.08 5.39 13.29
C HIS A 269 -5.04 4.99 12.22
N TRP A 270 -5.12 5.58 11.02
CA TRP A 270 -4.28 5.16 9.88
C TRP A 270 -2.77 5.14 10.21
N PHE A 271 -2.24 6.19 10.85
CA PHE A 271 -0.85 6.29 11.29
C PHE A 271 -0.41 5.25 12.32
N TYR A 272 -1.34 4.76 13.16
CA TYR A 272 -1.05 3.65 14.06
C TYR A 272 -0.77 2.37 13.26
N LEU A 273 -1.54 2.14 12.19
CA LEU A 273 -1.36 1.00 11.29
C LEU A 273 -0.09 1.14 10.45
N GLU A 274 0.21 2.34 9.96
CA GLU A 274 1.48 2.65 9.28
C GLU A 274 2.68 2.40 10.19
N SER A 275 2.68 2.98 11.40
CA SER A 275 3.80 2.82 12.34
C SER A 275 3.99 1.35 12.75
N LEU A 276 2.91 0.57 12.81
CA LEU A 276 2.97 -0.89 12.99
C LEU A 276 3.53 -1.62 11.77
N ALA A 277 3.31 -1.13 10.54
CA ALA A 277 3.84 -1.72 9.32
C ALA A 277 5.34 -1.45 9.16
N THR A 278 5.81 -0.23 9.46
CA THR A 278 7.26 0.07 9.53
C THR A 278 7.93 -0.79 10.60
N PHE A 279 7.30 -0.97 11.76
CA PHE A 279 7.77 -1.93 12.77
C PHE A 279 7.72 -3.38 12.28
N ALA A 280 6.73 -3.75 11.47
CA ALA A 280 6.67 -5.07 10.88
C ALA A 280 7.91 -5.34 10.01
N ASP A 281 8.22 -4.40 9.11
CA ASP A 281 9.33 -4.46 8.17
C ASP A 281 10.69 -4.63 8.90
N VAL A 282 11.01 -3.70 9.82
CA VAL A 282 12.26 -3.69 10.60
C VAL A 282 12.46 -4.97 11.44
N PHE A 283 11.38 -5.53 12.00
CA PHE A 283 11.47 -6.66 12.92
C PHE A 283 11.15 -8.02 12.26
N MET A 284 10.78 -8.05 10.99
CA MET A 284 10.29 -9.25 10.29
C MET A 284 11.27 -10.42 10.34
N ASP A 285 12.53 -10.14 10.02
CA ASP A 285 13.59 -11.15 9.93
C ASP A 285 14.40 -11.30 11.23
N SER A 286 14.00 -10.59 12.30
CA SER A 286 14.67 -10.65 13.61
C SER A 286 14.53 -12.02 14.31
N ASP A 287 15.54 -12.39 15.09
CA ASP A 287 15.60 -13.65 15.88
C ASP A 287 14.56 -13.72 17.02
N ASP A 288 13.82 -12.65 17.27
CA ASP A 288 12.82 -12.50 18.33
C ASP A 288 11.56 -13.38 18.14
N ASN A 289 11.52 -14.22 17.10
CA ASN A 289 10.36 -15.05 16.69
C ASN A 289 9.07 -14.24 16.48
N ILE A 290 9.20 -12.94 16.16
CA ILE A 290 8.07 -12.10 15.76
C ILE A 290 7.55 -12.57 14.40
N GLY A 291 8.43 -12.70 13.39
CA GLY A 291 8.08 -13.18 12.06
C GLY A 291 6.99 -12.32 11.43
N ILE A 292 6.04 -12.95 10.75
CA ILE A 292 4.93 -12.25 10.05
C ILE A 292 3.84 -11.67 10.99
N LYS A 293 3.93 -11.89 12.30
CA LYS A 293 2.85 -11.58 13.25
C LYS A 293 2.43 -10.11 13.33
N PRO A 294 3.32 -9.10 13.19
CA PRO A 294 2.90 -7.69 13.19
C PRO A 294 1.98 -7.38 12.00
N CYS A 295 2.26 -7.97 10.83
CA CYS A 295 1.39 -7.83 9.66
C CYS A 295 0.04 -8.50 9.86
N LEU A 296 0.04 -9.73 10.41
CA LEU A 296 -1.22 -10.42 10.76
C LEU A 296 -2.02 -9.63 11.80
N PHE A 297 -1.36 -8.94 12.73
CA PHE A 297 -2.01 -8.10 13.73
C PHE A 297 -2.66 -6.86 13.12
N ILE A 298 -2.00 -6.20 12.15
CA ILE A 298 -2.61 -5.12 11.37
C ILE A 298 -3.88 -5.62 10.67
N LEU A 299 -3.84 -6.80 10.05
CA LEU A 299 -5.01 -7.41 9.42
C LEU A 299 -6.10 -7.87 10.42
N GLU A 300 -5.73 -8.21 11.66
CA GLU A 300 -6.66 -8.52 12.77
C GLU A 300 -7.38 -7.26 13.27
N GLU A 301 -6.64 -6.16 13.49
CA GLU A 301 -7.16 -4.85 13.92
C GLU A 301 -8.13 -4.23 12.91
N LEU A 302 -7.98 -4.57 11.63
CA LEU A 302 -8.84 -4.12 10.53
C LEU A 302 -9.98 -5.08 10.20
N ASN A 303 -10.03 -6.27 10.81
CA ASN A 303 -10.97 -7.31 10.43
C ASN A 303 -12.43 -6.89 10.69
N GLY A 304 -13.23 -6.82 9.62
CA GLY A 304 -14.61 -6.34 9.66
C GLY A 304 -14.76 -4.83 9.41
N PHE A 305 -13.68 -4.14 9.06
CA PHE A 305 -13.70 -2.74 8.64
C PHE A 305 -14.17 -2.57 7.18
N ASP A 306 -14.80 -1.43 6.86
CA ASP A 306 -15.19 -1.07 5.49
C ASP A 306 -14.04 -0.31 4.79
N PRO A 307 -13.37 -0.88 3.78
CA PRO A 307 -12.22 -0.26 3.11
C PRO A 307 -12.50 1.16 2.61
N ASN A 308 -13.75 1.48 2.23
CA ASN A 308 -14.14 2.78 1.69
C ASN A 308 -14.08 3.91 2.71
N LEU A 309 -13.91 3.61 4.01
CA LEU A 309 -13.76 4.59 5.08
C LEU A 309 -12.30 4.96 5.38
N LEU A 310 -11.32 4.27 4.80
CA LEU A 310 -9.91 4.64 4.97
C LEU A 310 -9.46 5.67 3.92
N PRO A 311 -8.47 6.52 4.24
CA PRO A 311 -7.87 7.43 3.25
C PRO A 311 -7.25 6.67 2.07
N LEU A 312 -7.29 7.23 0.85
CA LEU A 312 -6.74 6.56 -0.34
C LEU A 312 -5.28 6.08 -0.17
N LYS A 313 -4.43 6.82 0.55
CA LYS A 313 -3.03 6.42 0.85
C LYS A 313 -2.91 5.12 1.66
N SER A 314 -3.94 4.71 2.42
CA SER A 314 -3.88 3.45 3.17
C SER A 314 -3.86 2.23 2.27
N PHE A 315 -4.35 2.33 1.03
CA PHE A 315 -4.39 1.21 0.10
C PHE A 315 -3.01 0.85 -0.44
N ASP A 316 -2.09 1.82 -0.53
CA ASP A 316 -0.68 1.58 -0.84
C ASP A 316 -0.07 0.76 0.30
N LEU A 317 -0.22 1.23 1.55
CA LEU A 317 0.17 0.52 2.78
C LEU A 317 -0.40 -0.92 2.84
N PHE A 318 -1.66 -1.14 2.47
CA PHE A 318 -2.22 -2.50 2.41
C PHE A 318 -1.61 -3.35 1.31
N THR A 319 -1.29 -2.77 0.16
CA THR A 319 -0.69 -3.53 -0.92
C THR A 319 0.74 -3.95 -0.55
N ASP A 320 1.53 -3.04 0.01
CA ASP A 320 2.87 -3.32 0.52
C ASP A 320 2.84 -4.40 1.61
N LEU A 321 1.92 -4.28 2.56
CA LEU A 321 1.72 -5.25 3.64
C LEU A 321 1.36 -6.65 3.11
N LEU A 322 0.47 -6.72 2.11
CA LEU A 322 0.05 -7.97 1.49
C LEU A 322 1.15 -8.57 0.61
N ASP A 323 1.95 -7.76 -0.09
CA ASP A 323 3.09 -8.23 -0.88
C ASP A 323 4.18 -8.80 0.03
N MET A 324 4.59 -8.06 1.05
CA MET A 324 5.51 -8.48 2.12
C MET A 324 5.07 -9.81 2.76
N LEU A 325 3.80 -9.92 3.18
CA LEU A 325 3.23 -11.16 3.72
C LEU A 325 3.30 -12.32 2.72
N SER A 326 2.92 -12.09 1.46
CA SER A 326 2.93 -13.12 0.43
C SER A 326 4.34 -13.61 0.10
N LEU A 327 5.34 -12.72 0.16
CA LEU A 327 6.75 -13.05 -0.03
C LEU A 327 7.28 -13.90 1.13
N LYS A 328 7.05 -13.49 2.38
CA LYS A 328 7.49 -14.29 3.55
C LYS A 328 6.81 -15.64 3.63
N PHE A 329 5.56 -15.75 3.22
CA PHE A 329 4.92 -17.06 3.08
C PHE A 329 5.65 -17.97 2.07
N VAL A 330 6.21 -17.43 0.99
CA VAL A 330 7.06 -18.19 0.06
C VAL A 330 8.37 -18.60 0.73
N ASP A 331 9.07 -17.69 1.42
CA ASP A 331 10.31 -17.99 2.15
C ASP A 331 10.10 -19.13 3.16
N HIS A 332 8.99 -19.08 3.90
CA HIS A 332 8.65 -20.07 4.93
C HIS A 332 8.28 -21.46 4.36
N LEU A 333 8.12 -21.63 3.05
CA LEU A 333 7.98 -22.97 2.44
C LEU A 333 9.25 -23.81 2.60
N SER A 334 10.42 -23.15 2.64
CA SER A 334 11.72 -23.78 2.86
C SER A 334 11.94 -24.23 4.30
N GLU A 335 11.13 -23.73 5.23
CA GLU A 335 11.22 -24.02 6.66
C GLU A 335 10.56 -25.36 7.04
N PRO A 336 11.15 -26.15 7.96
CA PRO A 336 10.53 -27.38 8.44
C PRO A 336 9.13 -27.10 9.04
N PRO A 337 8.09 -27.90 8.76
CA PRO A 337 6.71 -27.61 9.21
C PRO A 337 6.53 -27.41 10.73
N ASN A 338 7.44 -27.98 11.53
CA ASN A 338 7.43 -27.86 12.99
C ASN A 338 8.26 -26.68 13.54
N SER A 339 9.04 -25.98 12.71
CA SER A 339 9.77 -24.77 13.12
C SER A 339 8.79 -23.62 13.41
N PRO A 340 9.19 -22.56 14.15
CA PRO A 340 8.31 -21.42 14.42
C PRO A 340 7.73 -20.81 13.13
N ARG A 341 8.60 -20.46 12.16
CA ARG A 341 8.23 -19.97 10.82
C ARG A 341 7.40 -20.99 10.04
N GLY A 342 7.74 -22.28 10.12
CA GLY A 342 6.99 -23.35 9.44
C GLY A 342 5.54 -23.53 9.92
N ARG A 343 5.21 -23.14 11.16
CA ARG A 343 3.83 -23.18 11.70
C ARG A 343 2.99 -21.95 11.34
N GLU A 344 3.64 -20.84 10.98
CA GLU A 344 2.96 -19.62 10.52
C GLU A 344 2.30 -19.85 9.14
N LEU A 345 2.77 -20.86 8.40
CA LEU A 345 2.11 -21.42 7.22
C LEU A 345 0.95 -22.36 7.58
N ASN A 346 -0.19 -21.77 7.92
CA ASN A 346 -1.43 -22.48 8.24
C ASN A 346 -2.65 -21.87 7.53
N TYR A 347 -3.78 -22.59 7.56
CA TYR A 347 -5.04 -22.17 6.93
C TYR A 347 -5.57 -20.82 7.45
N ALA A 348 -5.48 -20.54 8.74
CA ALA A 348 -6.04 -19.32 9.33
C ALA A 348 -5.31 -18.07 8.83
N ASN A 349 -3.98 -18.12 8.82
CA ASN A 349 -3.13 -17.03 8.32
C ASN A 349 -3.32 -16.81 6.81
N LEU A 350 -3.36 -17.88 6.01
CA LEU A 350 -3.67 -17.77 4.58
C LEU A 350 -5.07 -17.17 4.36
N LEU A 351 -6.09 -17.63 5.08
CA LEU A 351 -7.46 -17.14 4.93
C LEU A 351 -7.59 -15.66 5.31
N MET A 352 -6.87 -15.21 6.34
CA MET A 352 -6.84 -13.81 6.76
C MET A 352 -6.34 -12.91 5.62
N VAL A 353 -5.18 -13.23 5.06
CA VAL A 353 -4.61 -12.50 3.90
C VAL A 353 -5.51 -12.61 2.67
N THR A 354 -6.02 -13.81 2.39
CA THR A 354 -6.89 -14.09 1.23
C THR A 354 -8.16 -13.23 1.23
N LYS A 355 -8.81 -13.02 2.39
CA LYS A 355 -10.03 -12.20 2.51
C LYS A 355 -9.82 -10.73 2.14
N TRP A 356 -8.63 -10.18 2.36
CA TRP A 356 -8.34 -8.77 2.07
C TRP A 356 -8.23 -8.48 0.57
N ILE A 357 -7.91 -9.48 -0.24
CA ILE A 357 -7.78 -9.33 -1.70
C ILE A 357 -9.10 -8.93 -2.35
N THR A 358 -10.23 -9.50 -1.90
CA THR A 358 -11.56 -9.14 -2.43
C THR A 358 -11.99 -7.72 -2.07
N SER A 359 -11.52 -7.19 -0.93
CA SER A 359 -11.74 -5.79 -0.54
C SER A 359 -11.10 -4.79 -1.51
N MET A 360 -10.05 -5.20 -2.23
CA MET A 360 -9.34 -4.36 -3.21
C MET A 360 -10.03 -4.34 -4.59
N GLN A 361 -10.97 -5.25 -4.86
CA GLN A 361 -11.73 -5.27 -6.12
C GLN A 361 -13.01 -4.43 -6.10
N SER A 362 -13.52 -4.07 -4.91
CA SER A 362 -14.83 -3.42 -4.76
C SER A 362 -14.84 -1.90 -4.92
N SER A 363 -13.67 -1.27 -4.90
CA SER A 363 -13.47 0.17 -5.13
C SER A 363 -13.08 0.43 -6.59
N ASP A 364 -13.35 1.65 -7.08
CA ASP A 364 -13.06 2.10 -8.47
C ASP A 364 -11.54 2.27 -8.74
N PHE A 365 -10.74 1.25 -8.44
CA PHE A 365 -9.30 1.22 -8.72
C PHE A 365 -9.05 1.01 -10.21
N GLN A 366 -8.92 2.13 -10.92
CA GLN A 366 -8.24 2.14 -12.21
C GLN A 366 -6.75 1.94 -11.96
N PHE A 367 -6.26 0.73 -12.24
CA PHE A 367 -4.83 0.42 -12.25
C PHE A 367 -4.14 1.13 -13.43
N GLU A 368 -3.99 2.46 -13.35
CA GLU A 368 -3.33 3.22 -14.40
C GLU A 368 -1.84 2.86 -14.50
N ASN A 369 -1.49 2.18 -15.59
CA ASN A 369 -0.15 2.14 -16.19
C ASN A 369 1.05 1.99 -15.23
N VAL A 370 1.51 0.75 -15.01
CA VAL A 370 2.88 0.25 -15.31
C VAL A 370 2.92 -1.23 -14.90
N ILE A 371 3.87 -2.02 -15.46
CA ILE A 371 4.07 -3.45 -15.15
C ILE A 371 4.67 -3.68 -13.73
N SER A 372 4.64 -2.67 -12.86
CA SER A 372 5.05 -2.75 -11.46
C SER A 372 3.92 -3.34 -10.61
N PHE A 373 3.97 -4.67 -10.47
CA PHE A 373 3.88 -5.34 -9.17
C PHE A 373 2.89 -4.72 -8.18
N HIS A 374 1.64 -5.17 -8.24
CA HIS A 374 0.53 -4.80 -7.34
C HIS A 374 -0.39 -6.06 -7.20
N PRO A 375 -1.63 -6.04 -6.62
CA PRO A 375 -2.28 -7.21 -5.98
C PRO A 375 -2.39 -8.54 -6.76
N LEU A 376 -2.30 -8.55 -8.09
CA LEU A 376 -2.33 -9.80 -8.88
C LEU A 376 -1.15 -10.74 -8.57
N LEU A 377 0.01 -10.18 -8.20
CA LEU A 377 1.18 -10.95 -7.78
C LEU A 377 0.97 -11.61 -6.42
N VAL A 378 0.42 -10.88 -5.46
CA VAL A 378 0.04 -11.38 -4.14
C VAL A 378 -0.84 -12.62 -4.30
N VAL A 379 -1.86 -12.56 -5.17
CA VAL A 379 -2.73 -13.71 -5.49
C VAL A 379 -1.94 -14.88 -6.07
N TYR A 380 -1.03 -14.64 -7.02
CA TYR A 380 -0.19 -15.69 -7.60
C TYR A 380 0.66 -16.41 -6.54
N ARG A 381 1.37 -15.65 -5.69
CA ARG A 381 2.18 -16.17 -4.58
C ARG A 381 1.33 -16.97 -3.60
N LEU A 382 0.15 -16.49 -3.24
CA LEU A 382 -0.75 -17.19 -2.30
C LEU A 382 -1.33 -18.49 -2.88
N VAL A 383 -1.68 -18.53 -4.17
CA VAL A 383 -2.12 -19.77 -4.83
C VAL A 383 -0.98 -20.80 -4.87
N PHE A 384 0.26 -20.36 -5.13
CA PHE A 384 1.45 -21.20 -5.04
C PHE A 384 1.68 -21.73 -3.61
N VAL A 385 1.66 -20.88 -2.59
CA VAL A 385 1.81 -21.27 -1.18
C VAL A 385 0.72 -22.25 -0.76
N MET A 386 -0.55 -21.97 -1.05
CA MET A 386 -1.68 -22.86 -0.76
C MET A 386 -1.46 -24.26 -1.34
N LYS A 387 -1.04 -24.35 -2.61
CA LYS A 387 -0.71 -25.63 -3.26
C LYS A 387 0.43 -26.33 -2.53
N SER A 388 1.48 -25.61 -2.15
CA SER A 388 2.68 -26.17 -1.51
C SER A 388 2.43 -26.60 -0.06
N ILE A 389 1.43 -26.03 0.64
CA ILE A 389 1.02 -26.45 1.98
C ILE A 389 -0.20 -27.40 2.00
N SER A 390 -0.65 -27.91 0.85
CA SER A 390 -1.82 -28.81 0.75
C SER A 390 -1.74 -30.06 1.64
N SER A 391 -0.53 -30.53 1.98
CA SER A 391 -0.28 -31.63 2.91
C SER A 391 -0.34 -31.23 4.41
N ARG A 392 -0.37 -29.92 4.71
CA ARG A 392 -0.41 -29.34 6.07
C ARG A 392 -1.83 -28.96 6.52
N ILE A 393 -2.78 -28.83 5.58
CA ILE A 393 -4.17 -28.41 5.82
C ILE A 393 -5.16 -29.55 5.56
N THR A 394 -6.38 -29.46 6.12
CA THR A 394 -7.44 -30.44 5.87
C THR A 394 -8.08 -30.25 4.50
N SER A 395 -8.71 -31.31 3.96
CA SER A 395 -9.41 -31.24 2.67
C SER A 395 -10.60 -30.25 2.68
N GLU A 396 -11.22 -30.00 3.84
CA GLU A 396 -12.30 -29.01 3.98
C GLU A 396 -11.76 -27.58 3.92
N GLU A 397 -10.65 -27.31 4.61
CA GLU A 397 -9.93 -26.02 4.56
C GLU A 397 -9.43 -25.72 3.15
N GLN A 398 -8.86 -26.73 2.48
CA GLN A 398 -8.44 -26.64 1.09
C GLN A 398 -9.64 -26.26 0.19
N GLN A 399 -10.75 -27.00 0.24
CA GLN A 399 -11.96 -26.70 -0.55
C GLN A 399 -12.52 -25.29 -0.29
N LYS A 400 -12.41 -24.76 0.93
CA LYS A 400 -12.83 -23.38 1.24
C LYS A 400 -11.95 -22.34 0.54
N LEU A 401 -10.63 -22.52 0.51
CA LEU A 401 -9.73 -21.64 -0.24
C LEU A 401 -9.91 -21.81 -1.75
N GLU A 402 -10.00 -23.04 -2.26
CA GLU A 402 -10.27 -23.31 -3.69
C GLU A 402 -11.54 -22.60 -4.17
N LYS A 403 -12.61 -22.65 -3.37
CA LYS A 403 -13.85 -21.93 -3.67
C LYS A 403 -13.63 -20.42 -3.67
N PHE A 404 -12.95 -19.86 -2.66
CA PHE A 404 -12.68 -18.43 -2.60
C PHE A 404 -11.94 -17.94 -3.85
N TYR A 405 -10.84 -18.59 -4.21
CA TYR A 405 -10.07 -18.23 -5.40
C TYR A 405 -10.89 -18.43 -6.69
N GLY A 406 -11.70 -19.48 -6.76
CA GLY A 406 -12.58 -19.72 -7.90
C GLY A 406 -13.77 -18.75 -8.04
N ASP A 407 -14.20 -18.11 -6.95
CA ASP A 407 -15.15 -17.01 -7.00
C ASP A 407 -14.43 -15.69 -7.40
N PHE A 408 -13.23 -15.42 -6.85
CA PHE A 408 -12.37 -14.28 -7.20
C PHE A 408 -11.98 -14.21 -8.70
N PHE A 409 -11.71 -15.35 -9.35
CA PHE A 409 -11.27 -15.37 -10.75
C PHE A 409 -12.37 -15.17 -11.81
N ARG A 410 -13.65 -15.18 -11.44
CA ARG A 410 -14.76 -15.06 -12.41
C ARG A 410 -15.09 -13.62 -12.80
N ASP A 411 -14.90 -12.69 -11.87
CA ASP A 411 -15.45 -11.33 -11.98
C ASP A 411 -14.34 -10.31 -12.31
N PHE A 412 -13.67 -10.50 -13.45
CA PHE A 412 -12.73 -9.52 -14.03
C PHE A 412 -13.41 -8.70 -15.14
N PRO A 413 -13.22 -7.37 -15.20
CA PRO A 413 -13.72 -6.55 -16.30
C PRO A 413 -13.11 -6.95 -17.66
N GLU A 414 -13.75 -6.56 -18.77
CA GLU A 414 -13.15 -6.78 -20.09
C GLU A 414 -11.89 -5.91 -20.27
N ARG A 415 -10.84 -6.48 -20.90
CA ARG A 415 -9.55 -5.82 -21.17
C ARG A 415 -8.71 -5.45 -19.93
N THR A 416 -8.75 -6.26 -18.88
CA THR A 416 -7.88 -6.11 -17.70
C THR A 416 -6.79 -7.18 -17.66
N THR A 417 -5.58 -6.80 -17.27
CA THR A 417 -4.53 -7.75 -16.88
C THR A 417 -5.04 -8.66 -15.76
N THR A 418 -4.85 -9.98 -15.88
CA THR A 418 -5.30 -10.98 -14.88
C THR A 418 -4.12 -11.73 -14.25
N VAL A 419 -4.34 -12.45 -13.15
CA VAL A 419 -3.30 -13.26 -12.49
C VAL A 419 -2.66 -14.28 -13.45
N LEU A 420 -3.41 -14.79 -14.43
CA LEU A 420 -2.88 -15.70 -15.45
C LEU A 420 -1.91 -15.00 -16.43
N HIS A 421 -2.08 -13.70 -16.70
CA HIS A 421 -1.12 -12.91 -17.48
C HIS A 421 0.20 -12.72 -16.72
N VAL A 422 0.13 -12.49 -15.40
CA VAL A 422 1.32 -12.37 -14.53
C VAL A 422 2.09 -13.70 -14.46
N ALA A 423 1.37 -14.80 -14.19
CA ALA A 423 1.95 -16.14 -14.04
C ALA A 423 2.77 -16.63 -15.27
N VAL A 424 2.40 -16.21 -16.48
CA VAL A 424 3.04 -16.65 -17.73
C VAL A 424 4.16 -15.75 -18.24
N VAL A 425 4.28 -14.53 -17.72
CA VAL A 425 5.42 -13.64 -18.02
C VAL A 425 6.59 -13.95 -17.10
N ASP A 426 6.33 -14.08 -15.81
CA ASP A 426 7.33 -13.70 -14.81
C ASP A 426 7.84 -14.88 -13.94
N ASN A 427 9.08 -14.76 -13.45
CA ASN A 427 9.80 -15.73 -12.61
C ASN A 427 9.82 -15.25 -11.15
N ILE A 428 8.68 -14.76 -10.65
CA ILE A 428 8.63 -13.86 -9.46
C ILE A 428 8.98 -14.52 -8.13
N CYS A 429 8.80 -15.84 -8.08
CA CYS A 429 9.28 -16.67 -7.00
C CYS A 429 10.47 -17.44 -7.55
N ASP A 430 11.50 -17.73 -6.74
CA ASP A 430 12.57 -18.71 -7.04
C ASP A 430 12.05 -20.16 -7.20
N SER A 431 10.74 -20.32 -7.37
CA SER A 431 10.04 -21.52 -7.82
C SER A 431 10.59 -22.03 -9.15
N THR A 432 10.73 -23.34 -9.23
CA THR A 432 11.09 -24.04 -10.45
C THR A 432 10.01 -23.91 -11.53
N ASN A 433 10.38 -24.07 -12.80
CA ASN A 433 9.42 -24.08 -13.91
C ASN A 433 8.34 -25.18 -13.77
N TYR A 434 8.65 -26.27 -13.06
CA TYR A 434 7.68 -27.30 -12.68
C TYR A 434 6.62 -26.77 -11.69
N GLU A 435 7.02 -25.98 -10.70
CA GLU A 435 6.10 -25.36 -9.75
C GLU A 435 5.26 -24.27 -10.40
N ARG A 436 5.86 -23.45 -11.27
CA ARG A 436 5.15 -22.48 -12.11
C ARG A 436 4.06 -23.13 -12.95
N LEU A 437 4.38 -24.23 -13.64
CA LEU A 437 3.43 -25.04 -14.41
C LEU A 437 2.25 -25.51 -13.53
N GLN A 438 2.55 -26.05 -12.34
CA GLN A 438 1.52 -26.50 -11.41
C GLN A 438 0.65 -25.36 -10.90
N THR A 439 1.21 -24.18 -10.63
CA THR A 439 0.44 -22.99 -10.23
C THR A 439 -0.46 -22.52 -11.37
N ILE A 440 0.01 -22.49 -12.62
CA ILE A 440 -0.81 -22.16 -13.80
C ILE A 440 -1.95 -23.16 -13.97
N GLN A 441 -1.67 -24.47 -13.93
CA GLN A 441 -2.70 -25.52 -13.95
C GLN A 441 -3.73 -25.33 -12.83
N ARG A 442 -3.31 -24.83 -11.67
CA ARG A 442 -4.18 -24.58 -10.52
C ARG A 442 -5.07 -23.36 -10.70
N LEU A 443 -4.55 -22.26 -11.23
CA LEU A 443 -5.35 -21.08 -11.62
C LEU A 443 -6.45 -21.46 -12.63
N LEU A 444 -6.09 -22.27 -13.63
CA LEU A 444 -7.02 -22.79 -14.64
C LEU A 444 -8.10 -23.69 -14.01
N GLN A 445 -7.73 -24.59 -13.09
CA GLN A 445 -8.69 -25.43 -12.34
C GLN A 445 -9.68 -24.62 -11.50
N PHE A 446 -9.29 -23.44 -11.01
CA PHE A 446 -10.17 -22.53 -10.27
C PHE A 446 -11.06 -21.68 -11.19
N GLY A 447 -10.85 -21.72 -12.51
CA GLY A 447 -11.69 -21.04 -13.49
C GLY A 447 -11.18 -19.67 -13.93
N ALA A 448 -9.89 -19.37 -13.77
CA ALA A 448 -9.27 -18.21 -14.42
C ALA A 448 -9.40 -18.33 -15.96
N ASP A 449 -10.01 -17.32 -16.61
CA ASP A 449 -10.28 -17.33 -18.05
C ASP A 449 -8.97 -17.38 -18.87
N PRO A 450 -8.68 -18.48 -19.58
CA PRO A 450 -7.48 -18.64 -20.41
C PRO A 450 -7.52 -17.83 -21.71
N ASN A 451 -8.66 -17.20 -21.99
CA ASN A 451 -8.91 -16.29 -23.10
C ASN A 451 -9.24 -14.86 -22.64
N ALA A 452 -9.04 -14.55 -21.35
CA ALA A 452 -8.98 -13.16 -20.89
C ALA A 452 -7.95 -12.39 -21.72
N ILE A 453 -8.20 -11.10 -21.93
CA ILE A 453 -7.29 -10.21 -22.65
C ILE A 453 -6.92 -9.03 -21.75
N ASP A 454 -5.66 -8.63 -21.82
CA ASP A 454 -5.16 -7.42 -21.19
C ASP A 454 -5.62 -6.14 -21.92
N GLU A 455 -5.12 -5.00 -21.46
CA GLU A 455 -5.40 -3.67 -22.02
C GLU A 455 -5.01 -3.55 -23.51
N LYS A 456 -4.03 -4.35 -23.97
CA LYS A 456 -3.51 -4.40 -25.35
C LYS A 456 -4.23 -5.46 -26.19
N GLY A 457 -5.29 -6.07 -25.67
CA GLY A 457 -6.01 -7.17 -26.33
C GLY A 457 -5.22 -8.49 -26.35
N GLN A 458 -4.11 -8.60 -25.62
CA GLN A 458 -3.26 -9.79 -25.61
C GLN A 458 -3.76 -10.77 -24.55
N ASN A 459 -3.91 -12.06 -24.91
CA ASN A 459 -4.22 -13.10 -23.94
C ASN A 459 -2.94 -13.66 -23.29
N PRO A 460 -3.01 -14.48 -22.21
CA PRO A 460 -1.82 -14.99 -21.54
C PRO A 460 -0.86 -15.74 -22.47
N LEU A 461 -1.38 -16.44 -23.48
CA LEU A 461 -0.55 -17.17 -24.45
C LEU A 461 0.23 -16.26 -25.41
N HIS A 462 -0.24 -15.03 -25.68
CA HIS A 462 0.57 -14.02 -26.37
C HIS A 462 1.78 -13.62 -25.52
N LEU A 463 1.54 -13.33 -24.24
CA LEU A 463 2.59 -12.93 -23.31
C LEU A 463 3.61 -14.06 -23.08
N LEU A 464 3.14 -15.31 -22.92
CA LEU A 464 4.02 -16.48 -22.84
C LEU A 464 4.93 -16.57 -24.08
N ALA A 465 4.36 -16.53 -25.29
CA ALA A 465 5.16 -16.55 -26.53
C ALA A 465 6.13 -15.36 -26.64
N ALA A 466 5.72 -14.17 -26.17
CA ALA A 466 6.55 -12.97 -26.16
C ALA A 466 7.68 -13.03 -25.11
N ALA A 467 7.50 -13.73 -23.99
CA ALA A 467 8.51 -13.90 -22.94
C ALA A 467 9.46 -15.09 -23.20
N THR A 468 8.93 -16.25 -23.64
CA THR A 468 9.69 -17.50 -23.79
C THR A 468 10.92 -17.36 -24.70
N GLN A 469 12.07 -17.85 -24.24
CA GLN A 469 13.33 -17.83 -25.01
C GLN A 469 13.51 -19.03 -25.95
N PHE A 470 12.70 -20.09 -25.78
CA PHE A 470 12.71 -21.34 -26.56
C PHE A 470 14.08 -22.06 -26.55
N THR A 471 14.81 -21.91 -25.45
CA THR A 471 16.14 -22.50 -25.19
C THR A 471 16.06 -23.88 -24.53
N ASP A 472 15.06 -24.13 -23.68
CA ASP A 472 14.74 -25.45 -23.12
C ASP A 472 13.30 -25.88 -23.50
N GLU A 473 13.20 -27.06 -24.10
CA GLU A 473 11.95 -27.68 -24.52
C GLU A 473 11.17 -28.24 -23.31
N ASN A 474 11.87 -28.71 -22.27
CA ASN A 474 11.26 -29.32 -21.07
C ASN A 474 10.56 -28.28 -20.18
N GLU A 475 10.97 -27.02 -20.28
CA GLU A 475 10.35 -25.87 -19.61
C GLU A 475 9.18 -25.30 -20.43
N SER A 476 9.42 -25.03 -21.71
CA SER A 476 8.49 -24.25 -22.53
C SER A 476 7.29 -25.06 -23.04
N VAL A 477 7.47 -26.33 -23.40
CA VAL A 477 6.37 -27.14 -23.96
C VAL A 477 5.22 -27.35 -22.96
N PRO A 478 5.45 -27.77 -21.70
CA PRO A 478 4.35 -28.03 -20.77
C PRO A 478 3.50 -26.79 -20.46
N LEU A 479 4.12 -25.60 -20.39
CA LEU A 479 3.42 -24.33 -20.17
C LEU A 479 2.47 -24.00 -21.33
N PHE A 480 2.93 -24.19 -22.57
CA PHE A 480 2.08 -24.04 -23.75
C PHE A 480 0.97 -25.11 -23.81
N GLN A 481 1.27 -26.36 -23.44
CA GLN A 481 0.27 -27.43 -23.39
C GLN A 481 -0.84 -27.10 -22.39
N ALA A 482 -0.52 -26.69 -21.16
CA ALA A 482 -1.50 -26.37 -20.14
C ALA A 482 -2.49 -25.26 -20.55
N LEU A 483 -2.03 -24.23 -21.26
CA LEU A 483 -2.91 -23.17 -21.78
C LEU A 483 -3.76 -23.64 -22.98
N LEU A 484 -3.18 -24.43 -23.89
CA LEU A 484 -3.90 -24.96 -25.06
C LEU A 484 -4.94 -26.02 -24.68
N GLU A 485 -4.67 -26.84 -23.67
CA GLU A 485 -5.62 -27.78 -23.06
C GLU A 485 -6.78 -27.06 -22.37
N ALA A 486 -6.56 -25.83 -21.91
CA ALA A 486 -7.60 -24.92 -21.41
C ALA A 486 -8.31 -24.11 -22.54
N GLU A 487 -8.17 -24.52 -23.80
CA GLU A 487 -8.82 -23.89 -24.97
C GLU A 487 -8.39 -22.44 -25.25
N THR A 488 -7.16 -22.01 -24.92
CA THR A 488 -6.66 -20.69 -25.36
C THR A 488 -6.58 -20.58 -26.89
N HIS A 489 -7.11 -19.49 -27.44
CA HIS A 489 -7.06 -19.19 -28.87
C HIS A 489 -5.65 -18.76 -29.34
N LEU A 490 -5.11 -19.50 -30.32
CA LEU A 490 -3.84 -19.21 -31.02
C LEU A 490 -3.96 -18.10 -32.09
N ASP A 491 -5.16 -17.83 -32.58
CA ASP A 491 -5.48 -16.84 -33.61
C ASP A 491 -6.37 -15.68 -33.15
N ALA A 492 -6.62 -15.59 -31.85
CA ALA A 492 -6.91 -14.29 -31.24
C ALA A 492 -5.74 -13.33 -31.56
N ALA A 493 -6.05 -12.06 -31.80
CA ALA A 493 -5.05 -11.04 -32.08
C ALA A 493 -5.12 -9.90 -31.06
N GLY A 494 -3.96 -9.44 -30.61
CA GLY A 494 -3.85 -8.18 -29.87
C GLY A 494 -4.16 -6.97 -30.74
N ASP A 495 -4.18 -5.79 -30.12
CA ASP A 495 -4.48 -4.51 -30.80
C ASP A 495 -3.40 -4.10 -31.81
N ASP A 496 -2.18 -4.64 -31.68
CA ASP A 496 -1.11 -4.55 -32.70
C ASP A 496 -1.38 -5.42 -33.94
N GLY A 497 -2.45 -6.23 -33.89
CA GLY A 497 -2.87 -7.17 -34.92
C GLY A 497 -2.06 -8.47 -34.96
N LYS A 498 -1.08 -8.67 -34.07
CA LYS A 498 -0.32 -9.92 -33.99
C LYS A 498 -1.14 -10.99 -33.27
N THR A 499 -1.01 -12.22 -33.75
CA THR A 499 -1.50 -13.43 -33.08
C THR A 499 -0.34 -14.14 -32.39
N VAL A 500 -0.63 -15.07 -31.47
CA VAL A 500 0.40 -15.98 -30.89
C VAL A 500 1.25 -16.62 -31.99
N LEU A 501 0.63 -17.07 -33.07
CA LEU A 501 1.32 -17.71 -34.20
C LEU A 501 2.22 -16.75 -34.99
N CYS A 502 1.91 -15.44 -35.02
CA CYS A 502 2.83 -14.43 -35.55
C CYS A 502 4.09 -14.35 -34.69
N ILE A 503 3.94 -14.28 -33.36
CA ILE A 503 5.04 -14.18 -32.40
C ILE A 503 5.95 -15.43 -32.48
N LEU A 504 5.35 -16.64 -32.51
CA LEU A 504 6.08 -17.89 -32.68
C LEU A 504 6.85 -17.95 -34.01
N LYS A 505 6.22 -17.56 -35.13
CA LYS A 505 6.88 -17.49 -36.46
C LYS A 505 7.96 -16.41 -36.56
N GLU A 506 7.92 -15.38 -35.72
CA GLU A 506 8.96 -14.35 -35.64
C GLU A 506 10.18 -14.83 -34.84
N LYS A 507 9.95 -15.48 -33.69
CA LYS A 507 11.03 -15.97 -32.81
C LYS A 507 11.70 -17.26 -33.29
N LEU A 508 10.95 -18.24 -33.80
CA LEU A 508 11.48 -19.57 -34.14
C LEU A 508 12.12 -19.64 -35.54
N ARG A 509 12.62 -18.51 -36.06
CA ARG A 509 13.25 -18.43 -37.39
C ARG A 509 14.63 -19.08 -37.40
N GLY A 510 14.64 -20.39 -37.63
CA GLY A 510 15.86 -21.19 -37.85
C GLY A 510 16.18 -22.21 -36.76
N ASN A 511 15.44 -22.21 -35.64
CA ASN A 511 15.54 -23.24 -34.61
C ASN A 511 14.16 -23.86 -34.39
N VAL A 512 13.97 -25.09 -34.87
CA VAL A 512 12.64 -25.67 -35.11
C VAL A 512 12.41 -26.87 -34.22
N HIS A 513 11.98 -26.60 -32.98
CA HIS A 513 11.45 -27.64 -32.11
C HIS A 513 10.13 -28.18 -32.70
N HIS A 514 10.05 -29.50 -32.87
CA HIS A 514 8.94 -30.19 -33.55
C HIS A 514 7.55 -29.88 -32.96
N TYR A 515 7.45 -29.65 -31.64
CA TYR A 515 6.19 -29.27 -31.00
C TYR A 515 5.67 -27.91 -31.50
N PHE A 516 6.51 -26.87 -31.43
CA PHE A 516 6.12 -25.54 -31.90
C PHE A 516 5.95 -25.48 -33.42
N GLU A 517 6.69 -26.30 -34.18
CA GLU A 517 6.44 -26.45 -35.61
C GLU A 517 5.05 -27.06 -35.90
N SER A 518 4.62 -28.04 -35.11
CA SER A 518 3.26 -28.61 -35.17
C SER A 518 2.20 -27.55 -34.84
N LEU A 519 2.41 -26.73 -33.80
CA LEU A 519 1.52 -25.60 -33.47
C LEU A 519 1.44 -24.58 -34.62
N ILE A 520 2.57 -24.23 -35.24
CA ILE A 520 2.63 -23.32 -36.40
C ILE A 520 1.88 -23.89 -37.63
N LYS A 521 1.81 -25.22 -37.76
CA LYS A 521 1.10 -25.96 -38.81
C LYS A 521 -0.34 -26.36 -38.41
N THR A 522 -0.80 -26.03 -37.22
CA THR A 522 -2.11 -26.49 -36.70
C THR A 522 -3.26 -25.87 -37.49
N VAL A 523 -4.26 -26.69 -37.78
CA VAL A 523 -5.51 -26.26 -38.41
C VAL A 523 -6.47 -25.81 -37.32
N PHE A 524 -6.95 -24.57 -37.41
CA PHE A 524 -7.87 -23.98 -36.43
C PHE A 524 -9.21 -24.73 -36.38
N SER A 525 -9.88 -24.64 -35.23
CA SER A 525 -11.24 -25.17 -35.08
C SER A 525 -12.20 -24.52 -36.08
N LEU A 526 -13.30 -25.22 -36.39
CA LEU A 526 -14.29 -24.72 -37.34
C LEU A 526 -14.91 -23.39 -36.88
N SER A 527 -15.06 -23.17 -35.56
CA SER A 527 -15.57 -21.93 -34.99
C SER A 527 -14.61 -20.74 -35.22
N CYS A 528 -13.31 -20.91 -34.99
CA CYS A 528 -12.27 -19.91 -35.30
C CYS A 528 -12.19 -19.61 -36.81
N CYS A 529 -12.26 -20.66 -37.65
CA CYS A 529 -12.34 -20.51 -39.11
C CYS A 529 -13.58 -19.69 -39.52
N CYS A 530 -14.76 -19.96 -38.95
CA CYS A 530 -15.98 -19.20 -39.22
C CYS A 530 -15.87 -17.74 -38.76
N ALA A 531 -15.36 -17.49 -37.54
CA ALA A 531 -15.14 -16.15 -37.01
C ALA A 531 -14.25 -15.30 -37.92
N ARG A 532 -13.17 -15.89 -38.45
CA ARG A 532 -12.25 -15.24 -39.39
C ARG A 532 -12.88 -14.93 -40.75
N VAL A 533 -13.72 -15.83 -41.28
CA VAL A 533 -14.47 -15.57 -42.53
C VAL A 533 -15.47 -14.42 -42.31
N ILE A 534 -16.20 -14.40 -41.20
CA ILE A 534 -17.13 -13.34 -40.81
C ILE A 534 -16.41 -11.99 -40.74
N ARG A 535 -15.29 -11.90 -40.01
CA ARG A 535 -14.45 -10.70 -39.89
C ARG A 535 -13.84 -10.26 -41.23
N ARG A 536 -13.32 -11.20 -42.03
CA ARG A 536 -12.70 -10.91 -43.35
C ARG A 536 -13.70 -10.29 -44.33
N HIS A 537 -14.93 -10.76 -44.33
CA HIS A 537 -15.98 -10.31 -45.25
C HIS A 537 -16.89 -9.22 -44.65
N GLY A 538 -16.63 -8.76 -43.43
CA GLY A 538 -17.40 -7.72 -42.76
C GLY A 538 -18.89 -8.06 -42.62
N ILE A 539 -19.22 -9.33 -42.36
CA ILE A 539 -20.61 -9.80 -42.38
C ILE A 539 -21.36 -9.26 -41.13
N PRO A 540 -22.41 -8.43 -41.29
CA PRO A 540 -23.07 -7.78 -40.17
C PRO A 540 -24.03 -8.74 -39.45
N LEU A 541 -23.48 -9.58 -38.57
CA LEU A 541 -24.21 -10.54 -37.73
C LEU A 541 -24.32 -10.08 -36.27
N GLU A 542 -23.79 -8.90 -35.96
CA GLU A 542 -23.50 -8.44 -34.60
C GLU A 542 -24.75 -8.26 -33.72
N ASP A 543 -25.95 -8.06 -34.29
CA ASP A 543 -27.21 -7.99 -33.54
C ASP A 543 -27.86 -9.36 -33.25
N TRP A 544 -27.57 -10.37 -34.07
CA TRP A 544 -28.35 -11.63 -34.13
C TRP A 544 -27.70 -12.81 -33.40
N LEU A 545 -26.49 -12.62 -32.86
CA LEU A 545 -25.70 -13.68 -32.23
C LEU A 545 -25.74 -13.62 -30.69
N PRO A 546 -25.66 -14.77 -29.99
CA PRO A 546 -25.40 -14.81 -28.55
C PRO A 546 -24.11 -14.07 -28.15
N PRO A 547 -24.03 -13.45 -26.96
CA PRO A 547 -22.87 -12.66 -26.54
C PRO A 547 -21.52 -13.37 -26.66
N HIS A 548 -21.45 -14.68 -26.33
CA HIS A 548 -20.22 -15.46 -26.44
C HIS A 548 -19.74 -15.61 -27.90
N LEU A 549 -20.64 -15.71 -28.88
CA LEU A 549 -20.28 -15.72 -30.30
C LEU A 549 -19.89 -14.33 -30.80
N LYS A 550 -20.47 -13.25 -30.26
CA LYS A 550 -20.01 -11.88 -30.52
C LYS A 550 -18.56 -11.71 -30.04
N LYS A 551 -18.27 -12.07 -28.78
CA LYS A 551 -16.93 -12.01 -28.16
C LYS A 551 -15.90 -12.81 -28.98
N LEU A 552 -16.27 -14.04 -29.39
CA LEU A 552 -15.44 -14.87 -30.28
C LEU A 552 -15.18 -14.18 -31.63
N ILE A 553 -16.20 -13.63 -32.28
CA ILE A 553 -16.01 -12.96 -33.58
C ILE A 553 -15.19 -11.68 -33.43
N SER A 554 -15.29 -10.95 -32.31
CA SER A 554 -14.48 -9.74 -32.07
C SER A 554 -13.00 -10.02 -31.83
N SER A 555 -12.61 -11.17 -31.26
CA SER A 555 -11.20 -11.47 -30.97
C SER A 555 -10.35 -11.87 -32.19
N HIS A 556 -10.97 -12.12 -33.36
CA HIS A 556 -10.28 -12.64 -34.54
C HIS A 556 -9.95 -11.56 -35.60
N ASN A 557 -8.69 -11.53 -36.06
CA ASN A 557 -8.21 -10.53 -37.04
C ASN A 557 -8.51 -10.93 -38.51
N ALA A 558 -9.06 -9.99 -39.27
CA ALA A 558 -9.35 -10.14 -40.71
C ALA A 558 -8.10 -10.31 -41.60
N LYS A 559 -6.92 -9.85 -41.18
CA LYS A 559 -5.70 -9.78 -42.02
C LYS A 559 -4.81 -11.04 -41.98
N ALA A 560 -5.04 -11.98 -41.06
CA ALA A 560 -4.12 -13.10 -40.79
C ALA A 560 -4.05 -14.21 -41.87
N LEU A 561 -4.60 -14.00 -43.08
CA LEU A 561 -4.61 -14.97 -44.19
C LEU A 561 -3.62 -14.68 -45.32
N ALA A 562 -2.85 -13.57 -45.27
CA ALA A 562 -1.86 -13.25 -46.30
C ALA A 562 -0.60 -14.16 -46.30
N SER A 563 -0.51 -15.13 -45.38
CA SER A 563 0.68 -15.98 -45.18
C SER A 563 0.39 -17.48 -45.03
N ILE A 564 -0.83 -17.92 -45.39
CA ILE A 564 -1.18 -19.35 -45.49
C ILE A 564 -1.98 -19.55 -46.77
N ASP A 565 -1.27 -19.85 -47.87
CA ASP A 565 -1.87 -20.31 -49.13
C ASP A 565 -2.49 -21.70 -48.92
N LEU A 566 -3.78 -21.73 -48.61
CA LEU A 566 -4.59 -22.95 -48.70
C LEU A 566 -4.82 -23.26 -50.17
N HIS A 567 -4.05 -24.23 -50.69
CA HIS A 567 -4.25 -24.98 -51.93
C HIS A 567 -5.06 -24.28 -53.04
N GLN A 568 -4.37 -23.79 -54.08
CA GLN A 568 -5.00 -23.64 -55.38
C GLN A 568 -5.60 -24.99 -55.83
N PRO A 569 -6.86 -25.05 -56.27
CA PRO A 569 -7.39 -26.25 -56.89
C PRO A 569 -6.62 -26.53 -58.19
N PRO A 570 -6.44 -27.80 -58.59
CA PRO A 570 -5.81 -28.11 -59.86
C PRO A 570 -6.62 -27.50 -61.01
N PRO A 571 -5.99 -26.84 -61.99
CA PRO A 571 -6.70 -26.30 -63.14
C PRO A 571 -7.25 -27.46 -63.99
N GLY A 572 -8.54 -27.74 -63.84
CA GLY A 572 -9.24 -28.71 -64.68
C GLY A 572 -9.50 -28.12 -66.07
N GLY A 573 -9.25 -28.89 -67.13
CA GLY A 573 -9.73 -28.53 -68.47
C GLY A 573 -8.86 -28.92 -69.66
N CYS A 574 -8.52 -30.21 -69.79
CA CYS A 574 -8.66 -30.98 -71.04
C CYS A 574 -8.51 -32.48 -70.73
#